data_AF-A0A093Z845-F1
#
_entry.id   AF-A0A093Z845-F1
#
_cell.length_a   1.000
_cell.length_b   1.000
_cell.length_c   1.000
_cell.angle_alpha   90.00
_cell.angle_beta   90.00
_cell.angle_gamma   90.00
#
_symmetry.space_group_name_H-M   'P 1'
#
loop_
_entity.id
_entity.type
_entity.pdbx_description
1 polymer ?
#
loop_
_entity_poly.entity_id
_entity_poly.type
_entity_poly.pdbx_seq_one_letter_code
_entity_poly.pdbx_strand_id
1 'polypeptide(L)'
;MSIPSASTIFSPTLARQALATTKDWNYIDAWLSRHFVPGSPPAFERNADTLRALLALAAVNESVDEENDLLSKADARCLSELRQNVEPDARSDLLGSLESNLTPDGKKGLDALSETAAALNLPFGDTEQMATRIMNLHSTAFSLEQIGARIDVLINHLQRELELGTSFLQEVDGDKYQSPPNLGKQTMEFQRKTKLLAAKLPELRERISTLAACEGTTKPTVQDIGVEEKEFRSIEVLVKDLEGQLKSYHGLPHDTDLARLELEALRAELTALKKERDGMFEGLVERESPNKQRIPRR
;
A
#
# COMPACT_ATOMS: atom_id res chain seq x y z
N MET A 1 19.49 -54.89 7.89
CA MET A 1 20.08 -55.07 9.25
C MET A 1 21.51 -54.55 9.20
N SER A 2 21.76 -53.35 9.73
CA SER A 2 23.10 -52.77 9.80
C SER A 2 23.64 -53.03 11.21
N ILE A 3 24.77 -53.72 11.30
CA ILE A 3 25.44 -54.03 12.57
C ILE A 3 26.05 -52.72 13.08
N PRO A 4 25.77 -52.28 14.32
CA PRO A 4 26.36 -51.06 14.85
C PRO A 4 27.88 -51.23 15.00
N SER A 5 28.64 -50.32 14.39
CA SER A 5 30.10 -50.28 14.42
C SER A 5 30.62 -50.22 15.86
N ALA A 6 31.58 -51.08 16.21
CA ALA A 6 32.11 -51.26 17.56
C ALA A 6 32.73 -50.01 18.22
N SER A 7 32.89 -48.90 17.49
CA SER A 7 33.38 -47.62 18.03
C SER A 7 32.35 -46.86 18.88
N THR A 8 31.04 -47.14 18.73
CA THR A 8 29.98 -46.50 19.54
C THR A 8 29.93 -47.05 20.97
N ILE A 9 30.52 -48.22 21.24
CA ILE A 9 30.41 -48.94 22.51
C ILE A 9 31.39 -48.41 23.58
N PHE A 10 32.45 -47.67 23.20
CA PHE A 10 33.55 -47.31 24.12
C PHE A 10 33.57 -45.85 24.60
N SER A 11 32.50 -45.08 24.41
CA SER A 11 32.36 -43.74 25.02
C SER A 11 30.98 -43.55 25.65
N PRO A 12 30.89 -43.50 26.99
CA PRO A 12 29.63 -43.30 27.72
C PRO A 12 28.84 -42.07 27.26
N THR A 13 29.53 -41.04 26.75
CA THR A 13 28.92 -39.81 26.23
C THR A 13 28.21 -40.06 24.89
N LEU A 14 28.81 -40.82 23.98
CA LEU A 14 28.20 -41.16 22.68
C LEU A 14 27.00 -42.11 22.86
N ALA A 15 27.09 -43.05 23.81
CA ALA A 15 25.98 -43.95 24.15
C ALA A 15 24.78 -43.17 24.73
N ARG A 16 25.02 -42.18 25.61
CA ARG A 16 23.96 -41.31 26.14
C ARG A 16 23.31 -40.46 25.05
N GLN A 17 24.09 -39.90 24.14
CA GLN A 17 23.57 -39.13 23.02
C GLN A 17 22.71 -39.99 22.09
N ALA A 18 23.15 -41.22 21.75
CA ALA A 18 22.36 -42.14 20.94
C ALA A 18 21.06 -42.59 21.62
N LEU A 19 21.06 -42.77 22.94
CA LEU A 19 19.85 -43.08 23.70
C LEU A 19 18.87 -41.90 23.73
N ALA A 20 19.38 -40.67 23.90
CA ALA A 20 18.56 -39.46 23.87
C ALA A 20 17.91 -39.27 22.50
N THR A 21 18.68 -39.38 21.41
CA THR A 21 18.12 -39.25 20.06
C THR A 21 17.11 -40.35 19.75
N THR A 22 17.32 -41.58 20.24
CA THR A 22 16.34 -42.67 20.08
C THR A 22 15.02 -42.36 20.81
N LYS A 23 15.09 -41.78 22.02
CA LYS A 23 13.90 -41.37 22.77
C LYS A 23 13.12 -40.28 22.04
N ASP A 24 13.82 -39.29 21.51
CA ASP A 24 13.22 -38.17 20.78
C ASP A 24 12.51 -38.66 19.51
N TRP A 25 13.10 -39.62 18.78
CA TRP A 25 12.45 -40.26 17.63
C TRP A 25 11.19 -41.03 18.01
N ASN A 26 11.22 -41.80 19.11
CA ASN A 26 10.05 -42.54 19.57
C ASN A 26 8.89 -41.60 19.95
N TYR A 27 9.21 -40.45 20.56
CA TYR A 27 8.21 -39.42 20.87
C TYR A 27 7.60 -38.84 19.59
N ILE A 28 8.40 -38.47 18.59
CA ILE A 28 7.91 -37.97 17.31
C ILE A 28 7.06 -39.02 16.57
N ASP A 29 7.47 -40.28 16.58
CA ASP A 29 6.71 -41.35 15.92
C ASP A 29 5.31 -41.52 16.56
N ALA A 30 5.24 -41.50 17.89
CA ALA A 30 3.96 -41.54 18.61
C ALA A 30 3.11 -40.29 18.29
N TRP A 31 3.72 -39.11 18.31
CA TRP A 31 3.06 -37.84 18.00
C TRP A 31 2.52 -37.80 16.57
N LEU A 32 3.32 -38.19 15.56
CA LEU A 32 2.88 -38.31 14.17
C LEU A 32 1.76 -39.34 14.02
N SER A 33 1.86 -40.50 14.67
CA SER A 33 0.81 -41.54 14.57
C SER A 33 -0.56 -41.06 15.06
N ARG A 34 -0.58 -40.15 16.05
CA ARG A 34 -1.82 -39.53 16.55
C ARG A 34 -2.43 -38.56 15.53
N HIS A 35 -1.62 -37.81 14.80
CA HIS A 35 -2.10 -36.80 13.84
C HIS A 35 -2.50 -37.36 12.48
N PHE A 36 -1.98 -38.53 12.08
CA PHE A 36 -2.22 -39.07 10.73
C PHE A 36 -3.32 -40.15 10.65
N VAL A 37 -4.09 -40.42 11.71
CA VAL A 37 -5.15 -41.46 11.72
C VAL A 37 -6.24 -41.18 10.68
N PRO A 38 -6.67 -42.18 9.86
CA PRO A 38 -6.29 -43.61 9.88
C PRO A 38 -5.08 -43.97 9.00
N GLY A 39 -4.43 -43.00 8.37
CA GLY A 39 -3.24 -43.21 7.52
C GLY A 39 -1.92 -43.29 8.31
N SER A 40 -0.86 -43.63 7.60
CA SER A 40 0.52 -43.52 8.12
C SER A 40 1.11 -42.17 7.74
N PRO A 41 2.03 -41.60 8.55
CA PRO A 41 2.77 -40.43 8.15
C PRO A 41 3.56 -40.70 6.85
N PRO A 42 3.71 -39.69 5.97
CA PRO A 42 4.53 -39.80 4.76
C PRO A 42 5.97 -40.22 5.09
N ALA A 43 6.64 -40.91 4.16
CA ALA A 43 8.06 -41.23 4.33
C ALA A 43 8.91 -39.94 4.29
N PHE A 44 9.82 -39.80 5.25
CA PHE A 44 10.76 -38.67 5.31
C PHE A 44 12.15 -39.13 5.73
N GLU A 45 13.16 -38.33 5.42
CA GLU A 45 14.54 -38.60 5.78
C GLU A 45 14.75 -38.43 7.29
N ARG A 46 15.34 -39.43 7.95
CA ARG A 46 15.67 -39.35 9.38
C ARG A 46 17.08 -38.78 9.57
N ASN A 47 17.18 -37.47 9.68
CA ASN A 47 18.41 -36.74 9.96
C ASN A 47 18.27 -35.87 11.23
N ALA A 48 19.37 -35.46 11.86
CA ALA A 48 19.37 -34.61 13.06
C ALA A 48 18.61 -33.28 12.85
N ASP A 49 18.70 -32.70 11.65
CA ASP A 49 17.98 -31.47 11.32
C ASP A 49 16.46 -31.71 11.25
N THR A 50 16.03 -32.83 10.67
CA THR A 50 14.61 -33.22 10.64
C THR A 50 14.07 -33.52 12.04
N LEU A 51 14.85 -34.17 12.90
CA LEU A 51 14.48 -34.42 14.29
C LEU A 51 14.25 -33.09 15.03
N ARG A 52 15.19 -32.14 14.89
CA ARG A 52 15.07 -30.82 15.53
C ARG A 52 13.84 -30.06 15.04
N ALA A 53 13.58 -30.07 13.73
CA ALA A 53 12.42 -29.41 13.15
C ALA A 53 11.10 -30.03 13.63
N LEU A 54 11.00 -31.37 13.66
CA LEU A 54 9.81 -32.08 14.11
C LEU A 54 9.55 -31.91 15.61
N LEU A 55 10.59 -31.90 16.45
CA LEU A 55 10.46 -31.61 17.88
C LEU A 55 9.97 -30.18 18.12
N ALA A 56 10.52 -29.20 17.39
CA ALA A 56 10.06 -27.82 17.49
C ALA A 56 8.59 -27.68 17.08
N LEU A 57 8.19 -28.35 15.99
CA LEU A 57 6.81 -28.32 15.51
C LEU A 57 5.85 -29.03 16.48
N ALA A 58 6.24 -30.18 17.03
CA ALA A 58 5.46 -30.86 18.06
C ALA A 58 5.25 -29.98 19.30
N ALA A 59 6.31 -29.32 19.78
CA ALA A 59 6.24 -28.42 20.92
C ALA A 59 5.33 -27.20 20.66
N VAL A 60 5.39 -26.61 19.47
CA VAL A 60 4.48 -25.52 19.09
C VAL A 60 3.04 -26.02 19.03
N ASN A 61 2.78 -27.17 18.41
CA ASN A 61 1.43 -27.74 18.36
C ASN A 61 0.87 -28.03 19.75
N GLU A 62 1.66 -28.64 20.64
CA GLU A 62 1.24 -28.91 22.02
C GLU A 62 0.95 -27.61 22.78
N SER A 63 1.76 -26.56 22.60
CA SER A 63 1.49 -25.26 23.22
C SER A 63 0.18 -24.62 22.73
N VAL A 64 -0.13 -24.76 21.44
CA VAL A 64 -1.38 -24.28 20.86
C VAL A 64 -2.57 -25.11 21.35
N ASP A 65 -2.42 -26.43 21.46
CA ASP A 65 -3.45 -27.31 22.01
C ASP A 65 -3.74 -26.96 23.48
N GLU A 66 -2.70 -26.70 24.29
CA GLU A 66 -2.85 -26.26 25.69
C GLU A 66 -3.58 -24.91 25.80
N GLU A 67 -3.22 -23.93 24.96
CA GLU A 67 -3.90 -22.62 24.91
C GLU A 67 -5.37 -22.75 24.53
N ASN A 68 -5.69 -23.55 23.52
CA ASN A 68 -7.06 -23.82 23.09
C ASN A 68 -7.87 -24.51 24.20
N ASP A 69 -7.28 -25.46 24.91
CA ASP A 69 -7.89 -26.13 26.05
C ASP A 69 -8.21 -25.15 27.19
N LEU A 70 -7.31 -24.19 27.45
CA LEU A 70 -7.52 -23.15 28.47
C LEU A 70 -8.62 -22.17 28.06
N LEU A 71 -8.64 -21.73 26.79
CA LEU A 71 -9.71 -20.88 26.25
C LEU A 71 -11.06 -21.57 26.34
N SER A 72 -11.16 -22.83 25.91
CA SER A 72 -12.40 -23.61 25.99
C SER A 72 -12.92 -23.72 27.42
N LYS A 73 -12.03 -23.95 28.39
CA LYS A 73 -12.40 -24.00 29.82
C LYS A 73 -12.84 -22.63 30.35
N ALA A 74 -12.20 -21.55 29.93
CA ALA A 74 -12.57 -20.19 30.31
C ALA A 74 -13.96 -19.83 29.75
N ASP A 75 -14.21 -20.10 28.48
CA ASP A 75 -15.50 -19.86 27.83
C ASP A 75 -16.62 -20.67 28.49
N ALA A 76 -16.37 -21.94 28.80
CA ALA A 76 -17.34 -22.78 29.50
C ALA A 76 -17.70 -22.23 30.90
N ARG A 77 -16.72 -21.68 31.63
CA ARG A 77 -16.96 -21.03 32.93
C ARG A 77 -17.74 -19.74 32.78
N CYS A 78 -17.32 -18.84 31.88
CA CYS A 78 -18.05 -17.60 31.60
C CYS A 78 -19.50 -17.86 31.20
N LEU A 79 -19.75 -18.84 30.33
CA LEU A 79 -21.11 -19.24 29.95
C LEU A 79 -21.90 -19.81 31.14
N SER A 80 -21.25 -20.56 32.03
CA SER A 80 -21.91 -21.08 33.23
C SER A 80 -22.30 -19.97 34.20
N GLU A 81 -21.45 -18.96 34.38
CA GLU A 81 -21.72 -17.80 35.25
C GLU A 81 -22.83 -16.91 34.69
N LEU A 82 -22.83 -16.66 33.38
CA LEU A 82 -23.90 -15.94 32.68
C LEU A 82 -25.26 -16.65 32.82
N ARG A 83 -25.28 -17.98 32.72
CA ARG A 83 -26.50 -18.78 32.91
C ARG A 83 -27.01 -18.77 34.36
N GLN A 84 -26.12 -18.62 35.34
CA GLN A 84 -26.50 -18.58 36.76
C GLN A 84 -26.97 -17.19 37.21
N ASN A 85 -26.44 -16.11 36.61
CA ASN A 85 -26.77 -14.73 36.93
C ASN A 85 -27.93 -14.14 36.10
N VAL A 86 -28.88 -14.98 35.66
CA VAL A 86 -30.09 -14.49 34.97
C VAL A 86 -31.05 -13.92 36.03
N GLU A 87 -30.86 -12.65 36.36
CA GLU A 87 -31.83 -11.87 37.15
C GLU A 87 -33.18 -11.82 36.38
N PRO A 88 -34.35 -12.01 37.05
CA PRO A 88 -35.64 -11.86 36.42
C PRO A 88 -35.86 -10.38 36.06
N ASP A 89 -35.72 -10.08 34.77
CA ASP A 89 -35.53 -8.72 34.28
C ASP A 89 -36.86 -7.96 34.21
N ALA A 90 -37.05 -6.92 35.03
CA ALA A 90 -38.16 -5.97 34.88
C ALA A 90 -38.17 -5.27 33.50
N ARG A 91 -37.08 -5.40 32.72
CA ARG A 91 -36.98 -4.91 31.35
C ARG A 91 -37.55 -5.89 30.32
N SER A 92 -37.90 -7.12 30.68
CA SER A 92 -38.53 -8.08 29.74
C SER A 92 -39.86 -7.55 29.22
N ASP A 93 -40.64 -6.91 30.07
CA ASP A 93 -41.95 -6.35 29.71
C ASP A 93 -41.81 -5.13 28.78
N LEU A 94 -40.75 -4.34 28.99
CA LEU A 94 -40.40 -3.21 28.11
C LEU A 94 -39.87 -3.70 26.75
N LEU A 95 -39.05 -4.75 26.73
CA LEU A 95 -38.54 -5.38 25.51
C LEU A 95 -39.68 -6.00 24.71
N GLY A 96 -40.58 -6.75 25.35
CA GLY A 96 -41.78 -7.29 24.70
C GLY A 96 -42.70 -6.19 24.15
N SER A 97 -42.83 -5.07 24.87
CA SER A 97 -43.55 -3.89 24.37
C SER A 97 -42.87 -3.27 23.15
N LEU A 98 -41.54 -3.13 23.15
CA LEU A 98 -40.79 -2.64 21.99
C LEU A 98 -40.90 -3.57 20.79
N GLU A 99 -40.72 -4.88 20.99
CA GLU A 99 -40.88 -5.90 19.94
C GLU A 99 -42.28 -5.91 19.32
N SER A 100 -43.32 -5.64 20.12
CA SER A 100 -44.69 -5.55 19.62
C SER A 100 -44.95 -4.30 18.76
N ASN A 101 -44.18 -3.22 18.98
CA ASN A 101 -44.29 -1.96 18.24
C ASN A 101 -43.33 -1.86 17.04
N LEU A 102 -42.44 -2.84 16.84
CA LEU A 102 -41.57 -2.87 15.68
C LEU A 102 -42.33 -3.23 14.39
N THR A 103 -42.02 -2.51 13.31
CA THR A 103 -42.48 -2.85 11.96
C THR A 103 -41.90 -4.21 11.52
N PRO A 104 -42.55 -4.92 10.57
CA PRO A 104 -42.03 -6.19 10.06
C PRO A 104 -40.63 -6.06 9.46
N ASP A 105 -40.32 -4.94 8.83
CA ASP A 105 -38.99 -4.67 8.27
C ASP A 105 -37.95 -4.40 9.37
N GLY A 106 -38.35 -3.73 10.45
CA GLY A 106 -37.49 -3.55 11.62
C GLY A 106 -37.11 -4.88 12.28
N LYS A 107 -38.06 -5.81 12.39
CA LYS A 107 -37.81 -7.16 12.92
C LYS A 107 -36.80 -7.92 12.06
N LYS A 108 -37.05 -7.97 10.75
CA LYS A 108 -36.11 -8.59 9.78
C LYS A 108 -34.72 -7.97 9.83
N GLY A 109 -34.63 -6.64 9.97
CA GLY A 109 -33.36 -5.93 10.08
C GLY A 109 -32.58 -6.31 11.34
N LEU A 110 -33.26 -6.40 12.49
CA LEU A 110 -32.64 -6.85 13.74
C LEU A 110 -32.24 -8.33 13.70
N ASP A 111 -33.09 -9.19 13.14
CA ASP A 111 -32.78 -10.61 12.96
C ASP A 111 -31.51 -10.76 12.10
N ALA A 112 -31.45 -10.08 10.95
CA ALA A 112 -30.28 -10.09 10.07
C ALA A 112 -29.02 -9.53 10.75
N LEU A 113 -29.14 -8.46 11.55
CA LEU A 113 -28.02 -7.94 12.35
C LEU A 113 -27.56 -8.93 13.42
N SER A 114 -28.49 -9.62 14.08
CA SER A 114 -28.15 -10.64 15.08
C SER A 114 -27.48 -11.86 14.45
N GLU A 115 -27.97 -12.29 13.28
CA GLU A 115 -27.43 -13.42 12.53
C GLU A 115 -26.04 -13.10 11.99
N THR A 116 -25.84 -11.89 11.44
CA THR A 116 -24.52 -11.44 10.99
C THR A 116 -23.54 -11.24 12.15
N ALA A 117 -24.00 -10.71 13.29
CA ALA A 117 -23.17 -10.62 14.51
C ALA A 117 -22.71 -12.00 14.98
N ALA A 118 -23.64 -12.98 15.03
CA ALA A 118 -23.34 -14.36 15.41
C ALA A 118 -22.38 -15.02 14.41
N ALA A 119 -22.59 -14.85 13.10
CA ALA A 119 -21.72 -15.39 12.06
C ALA A 119 -20.30 -14.79 12.11
N LEU A 120 -20.18 -13.51 12.48
CA LEU A 120 -18.89 -12.82 12.63
C LEU A 120 -18.27 -13.00 14.02
N ASN A 121 -18.95 -13.71 14.93
CA ASN A 121 -18.59 -13.87 16.33
C ASN A 121 -18.28 -12.54 17.03
N LEU A 122 -19.13 -11.54 16.80
CA LEU A 122 -19.01 -10.20 17.36
C LEU A 122 -20.07 -9.97 18.44
N PRO A 123 -19.75 -9.22 19.51
CA PRO A 123 -20.76 -8.72 20.42
C PRO A 123 -21.71 -7.76 19.69
N PHE A 124 -23.01 -7.89 19.94
CA PHE A 124 -24.05 -7.05 19.33
C PHE A 124 -23.85 -5.57 19.71
N GLY A 125 -23.87 -4.66 18.73
CA GLY A 125 -23.96 -3.21 19.00
C GLY A 125 -23.14 -2.29 18.11
N ASP A 126 -22.16 -2.79 17.35
CA ASP A 126 -21.31 -1.94 16.50
C ASP A 126 -21.32 -2.39 15.03
N THR A 127 -22.12 -1.69 14.21
CA THR A 127 -22.25 -1.94 12.77
C THR A 127 -20.99 -1.59 12.00
N GLU A 128 -20.14 -0.68 12.51
CA GLU A 128 -18.87 -0.30 11.87
C GLU A 128 -17.84 -1.42 11.99
N GLN A 129 -17.77 -2.05 13.16
CA GLN A 129 -16.93 -3.24 13.37
C GLN A 129 -17.40 -4.41 12.50
N MET A 130 -18.72 -4.63 12.38
CA MET A 130 -19.28 -5.65 11.49
C MET A 130 -18.89 -5.38 10.03
N ALA A 131 -19.05 -4.14 9.55
CA ALA A 131 -18.69 -3.76 8.19
C ALA A 131 -17.19 -3.97 7.92
N THR A 132 -16.33 -3.59 8.87
CA THR A 132 -14.88 -3.77 8.76
C THR A 132 -14.49 -5.24 8.72
N ARG A 133 -15.11 -6.09 9.56
CA ARG A 133 -14.90 -7.54 9.54
C ARG A 133 -15.36 -8.16 8.22
N ILE A 134 -16.50 -7.77 7.68
CA ILE A 134 -16.99 -8.23 6.37
C ILE A 134 -16.02 -7.83 5.25
N MET A 135 -15.56 -6.57 5.24
CA MET A 135 -14.58 -6.10 4.24
C MET A 135 -13.26 -6.86 4.34
N ASN A 136 -12.77 -7.11 5.56
CA ASN A 136 -11.56 -7.89 5.77
C ASN A 136 -11.74 -9.33 5.29
N LEU A 137 -12.87 -9.98 5.63
CA LEU A 137 -13.18 -11.33 5.14
C LEU A 137 -13.21 -11.36 3.61
N HIS A 138 -13.88 -10.40 2.97
CA HIS A 138 -13.92 -10.31 1.52
C HIS A 138 -12.52 -10.11 0.92
N SER A 139 -11.69 -9.25 1.52
CA SER A 139 -10.30 -9.04 1.07
C SER A 139 -9.49 -10.33 1.19
N THR A 140 -9.61 -11.04 2.31
CA THR A 140 -8.93 -12.33 2.51
C THR A 140 -9.40 -13.39 1.53
N ALA A 141 -10.71 -13.54 1.31
CA ALA A 141 -11.27 -14.49 0.36
C ALA A 141 -10.75 -14.24 -1.05
N PHE A 142 -10.80 -12.98 -1.51
CA PHE A 142 -10.31 -12.61 -2.84
C PHE A 142 -8.80 -12.86 -2.99
N SER A 143 -8.00 -12.52 -1.98
CA SER A 143 -6.55 -12.76 -2.03
C SER A 143 -6.22 -14.26 -2.08
N LEU A 144 -6.95 -15.10 -1.34
CA LEU A 144 -6.78 -16.55 -1.37
C LEU A 144 -7.19 -17.14 -2.73
N GLU A 145 -8.29 -16.67 -3.32
CA GLU A 145 -8.70 -17.05 -4.68
C GLU A 145 -7.63 -16.68 -5.72
N GLN A 146 -7.07 -15.46 -5.62
CA GLN A 146 -6.00 -15.02 -6.51
C GLN A 146 -4.72 -15.85 -6.34
N ILE A 147 -4.35 -16.18 -5.10
CA ILE A 147 -3.20 -17.04 -4.81
C ILE A 147 -3.45 -18.45 -5.38
N GLY A 148 -4.65 -19.00 -5.21
CA GLY A 148 -5.05 -20.29 -5.78
C GLY A 148 -4.87 -20.31 -7.30
N ALA A 149 -5.45 -19.33 -8.00
CA ALA A 149 -5.31 -19.21 -9.44
C ALA A 149 -3.84 -19.09 -9.90
N ARG A 150 -3.00 -18.39 -9.13
CA ARG A 150 -1.57 -18.28 -9.42
C ARG A 150 -0.84 -19.61 -9.23
N ILE A 151 -1.17 -20.35 -8.17
CA ILE A 151 -0.61 -21.68 -7.92
C ILE A 151 -1.01 -22.63 -9.05
N ASP A 152 -2.26 -22.59 -9.52
CA ASP A 152 -2.71 -23.43 -10.64
C ASP A 152 -1.91 -23.16 -11.92
N VAL A 153 -1.65 -21.89 -12.24
CA VAL A 153 -0.79 -21.52 -13.38
C VAL A 153 0.62 -22.09 -13.21
N LEU A 154 1.18 -22.01 -11.99
CA LEU A 154 2.52 -22.50 -11.70
C LEU A 154 2.61 -24.03 -11.76
N ILE A 155 1.61 -24.74 -11.23
CA ILE A 155 1.51 -26.21 -11.34
C ILE A 155 1.45 -26.62 -12.81
N ASN A 156 0.60 -25.98 -13.60
CA ASN A 156 0.49 -26.26 -15.03
C ASN A 156 1.81 -25.99 -15.77
N HIS A 157 2.54 -24.93 -15.39
CA HIS A 157 3.85 -24.65 -15.97
C HIS A 157 4.88 -25.73 -15.59
N LEU A 158 4.97 -26.10 -14.31
CA LEU A 158 5.89 -27.15 -13.86
C LEU A 158 5.58 -28.51 -14.49
N GLN A 159 4.30 -28.84 -14.68
CA GLN A 159 3.90 -30.06 -15.38
C GLN A 159 4.38 -30.05 -16.84
N ARG A 160 4.20 -28.93 -17.56
CA ARG A 160 4.72 -28.79 -18.92
C ARG A 160 6.25 -28.89 -18.98
N GLU A 161 6.96 -28.23 -18.06
CA GLU A 161 8.42 -28.32 -18.00
C GLU A 161 8.88 -29.76 -17.69
N LEU A 162 8.15 -30.49 -16.85
CA LEU A 162 8.43 -31.89 -16.57
C LEU A 162 8.17 -32.77 -17.82
N GLU A 163 7.06 -32.57 -18.52
CA GLU A 163 6.76 -33.25 -19.79
C GLU A 163 7.83 -32.97 -20.86
N LEU A 164 8.26 -31.71 -20.98
CA LEU A 164 9.33 -31.30 -21.89
C LEU A 164 10.69 -31.89 -21.48
N GLY A 165 11.02 -31.90 -20.19
CA GLY A 165 12.25 -32.47 -19.68
C GLY A 165 12.30 -33.99 -19.86
N THR A 166 11.17 -34.67 -19.65
CA THR A 166 11.07 -36.13 -19.84
C THR A 166 11.13 -36.52 -21.32
N SER A 167 10.49 -35.75 -22.22
CA SER A 167 10.63 -35.99 -23.65
C SER A 167 12.05 -35.73 -24.14
N PHE A 168 12.71 -34.66 -23.67
CA PHE A 168 14.10 -34.37 -23.99
C PHE A 168 15.05 -35.46 -23.49
N LEU A 169 14.87 -35.97 -22.26
CA LEU A 169 15.65 -37.09 -21.75
C LEU A 169 15.47 -38.35 -22.62
N GLN A 170 14.24 -38.66 -23.05
CA GLN A 170 13.99 -39.76 -23.98
C GLN A 170 14.68 -39.57 -25.34
N GLU A 171 14.75 -38.33 -25.84
CA GLU A 171 15.47 -38.01 -27.08
C GLU A 171 16.99 -38.19 -26.92
N VAL A 172 17.56 -37.77 -25.79
CA VAL A 172 19.00 -37.87 -25.51
C VAL A 172 19.44 -39.30 -25.18
N ASP A 173 18.62 -40.05 -24.43
CA ASP A 173 18.87 -41.47 -24.13
C ASP A 173 18.63 -42.39 -25.34
N GLY A 174 17.97 -41.89 -26.39
CA GLY A 174 17.77 -42.61 -27.62
C GLY A 174 19.08 -42.80 -28.41
N ASP A 175 19.26 -43.99 -28.98
CA ASP A 175 20.41 -44.41 -29.82
C ASP A 175 20.65 -43.51 -31.07
N LYS A 176 19.77 -42.53 -31.31
CA LYS A 176 19.84 -41.56 -32.41
C LYS A 176 20.55 -40.25 -32.02
N TYR A 177 20.75 -39.97 -30.73
CA TYR A 177 21.42 -38.74 -30.31
C TYR A 177 22.93 -38.85 -30.51
N GLN A 178 23.43 -38.19 -31.55
CA GLN A 178 24.87 -37.99 -31.75
C GLN A 178 25.24 -36.58 -31.33
N SER A 179 26.17 -36.46 -30.38
CA SER A 179 26.76 -35.18 -29.99
C SER A 179 27.26 -34.44 -31.22
N PRO A 180 26.78 -33.19 -31.50
CA PRO A 180 27.26 -32.44 -32.64
C PRO A 180 28.79 -32.26 -32.57
N PRO A 181 29.54 -32.56 -33.63
CA PRO A 181 31.02 -32.60 -33.58
C PRO A 181 31.67 -31.24 -33.27
N ASN A 182 30.91 -30.15 -33.34
CA ASN A 182 31.37 -28.79 -33.01
C ASN A 182 30.93 -28.31 -31.62
N LEU A 183 30.31 -29.15 -30.78
CA LEU A 183 29.81 -28.74 -29.46
C LEU A 183 30.93 -28.17 -28.58
N GLY A 184 32.09 -28.84 -28.52
CA GLY A 184 33.24 -28.36 -27.74
C GLY A 184 33.76 -26.98 -28.20
N LYS A 185 33.72 -26.70 -29.51
CA LYS A 185 34.09 -25.38 -30.04
C LYS A 185 33.07 -24.31 -29.64
N GLN A 186 31.76 -24.60 -29.77
CA GLN A 186 30.71 -23.70 -29.32
C GLN A 186 30.74 -23.46 -27.82
N THR A 187 30.99 -24.49 -27.00
CA THR A 187 31.11 -24.34 -25.54
C THR A 187 32.27 -23.41 -25.18
N MET A 188 33.42 -23.54 -25.85
CA MET A 188 34.55 -22.61 -25.64
C MET A 188 34.19 -21.18 -26.07
N GLU A 189 33.48 -21.00 -27.18
CA GLU A 189 33.01 -19.68 -27.60
C GLU A 189 32.00 -19.06 -26.62
N PHE A 190 31.04 -19.84 -26.12
CA PHE A 190 30.09 -19.38 -25.10
C PHE A 190 30.80 -19.07 -23.79
N GLN A 191 31.76 -19.89 -23.35
CA GLN A 191 32.57 -19.58 -22.17
C GLN A 191 33.35 -18.27 -22.34
N ARG A 192 33.91 -18.00 -23.53
CA ARG A 192 34.57 -16.72 -23.83
C ARG A 192 33.58 -15.55 -23.79
N LYS A 193 32.39 -15.69 -24.41
CA LYS A 193 31.33 -14.68 -24.39
C LYS A 193 30.82 -14.41 -22.96
N THR A 194 30.61 -15.45 -22.16
CA THR A 194 30.19 -15.32 -20.76
C THR A 194 31.26 -14.62 -19.92
N LYS A 195 32.55 -14.96 -20.09
CA LYS A 195 33.64 -14.23 -19.42
C LYS A 195 33.67 -12.75 -19.82
N LEU A 196 33.49 -12.46 -21.12
CA LEU A 196 33.44 -11.09 -21.62
C LEU A 196 32.25 -10.31 -21.02
N LEU A 197 31.06 -10.90 -20.98
CA LEU A 197 29.86 -10.27 -20.42
C LEU A 197 29.94 -10.11 -18.91
N ALA A 198 30.47 -11.12 -18.19
CA ALA A 198 30.71 -11.05 -16.76
C ALA A 198 31.73 -9.94 -16.41
N ALA A 199 32.74 -9.71 -17.25
CA ALA A 199 33.66 -8.60 -17.09
C ALA A 199 33.00 -7.22 -17.32
N LYS A 200 31.92 -7.15 -18.12
CA LYS A 200 31.16 -5.91 -18.38
C LYS A 200 30.06 -5.62 -17.35
N LEU A 201 29.60 -6.63 -16.61
CA LEU A 201 28.59 -6.48 -15.55
C LEU A 201 28.94 -5.41 -14.50
N PRO A 202 30.17 -5.34 -13.95
CA PRO A 202 30.52 -4.29 -12.98
C PRO A 202 30.45 -2.89 -13.59
N GLU A 203 30.90 -2.69 -14.84
CA GLU A 203 30.81 -1.40 -15.54
C GLU A 203 29.35 -1.00 -15.78
N LEU A 204 28.48 -1.95 -16.16
CA LEU A 204 27.05 -1.69 -16.31
C LEU A 204 26.37 -1.38 -14.96
N ARG A 205 26.74 -2.08 -13.89
CA ARG A 205 26.26 -1.79 -12.54
C ARG A 205 26.72 -0.40 -12.08
N GLU A 206 27.96 -0.03 -12.39
CA GLU A 206 28.50 1.30 -12.10
C GLU A 206 27.73 2.36 -12.88
N ARG A 207 27.47 2.17 -14.18
CA ARG A 207 26.61 3.06 -14.98
C ARG A 207 25.20 3.18 -14.44
N ILE A 208 24.59 2.08 -13.98
CA ILE A 208 23.27 2.13 -13.34
C ILE A 208 23.35 2.90 -12.02
N SER A 209 24.41 2.70 -11.24
CA SER A 209 24.59 3.43 -9.97
C SER A 209 24.86 4.92 -10.18
N THR A 210 25.59 5.30 -11.22
CA THR A 210 25.83 6.71 -11.56
C THR A 210 24.58 7.36 -12.13
N LEU A 211 23.80 6.64 -12.96
CA LEU A 211 22.48 7.10 -13.41
C LEU A 211 21.51 7.24 -12.24
N ALA A 212 21.46 6.28 -11.31
CA ALA A 212 20.63 6.35 -10.11
C ALA A 212 21.08 7.47 -9.15
N ALA A 213 22.38 7.75 -9.06
CA ALA A 213 22.91 8.88 -8.30
C ALA A 213 22.63 10.23 -8.98
N CYS A 214 22.57 10.27 -10.31
CA CYS A 214 22.10 11.43 -11.07
C CYS A 214 20.57 11.60 -11.01
N GLU A 215 19.80 10.51 -10.83
CA GLU A 215 18.39 10.50 -10.42
C GLU A 215 18.20 10.79 -8.91
N GLY A 216 19.17 11.44 -8.27
CA GLY A 216 19.04 12.01 -6.93
C GLY A 216 18.03 13.16 -6.83
N THR A 217 17.33 13.52 -7.91
CA THR A 217 16.07 14.24 -7.84
C THR A 217 14.95 13.22 -7.89
N THR A 218 14.30 13.03 -6.74
CA THR A 218 12.97 12.42 -6.61
C THR A 218 12.16 12.74 -7.86
N LYS A 219 11.71 11.73 -8.60
CA LYS A 219 10.79 11.93 -9.72
C LYS A 219 9.69 12.86 -9.22
N PRO A 220 9.55 14.09 -9.79
CA PRO A 220 8.65 15.08 -9.22
C PRO A 220 7.27 14.47 -9.14
N THR A 221 6.74 14.39 -7.91
CA THR A 221 5.41 13.85 -7.69
C THR A 221 4.40 14.88 -8.19
N VAL A 222 3.20 14.44 -8.59
CA VAL A 222 2.11 15.37 -8.96
C VAL A 222 1.84 16.41 -7.85
N GLN A 223 2.12 16.05 -6.59
CA GLN A 223 2.04 16.96 -5.45
C GLN A 223 3.10 18.07 -5.51
N ASP A 224 4.35 17.75 -5.89
CA ASP A 224 5.45 18.72 -6.00
C ASP A 224 5.15 19.74 -7.12
N ILE A 225 4.64 19.26 -8.25
CA ILE A 225 4.18 20.10 -9.36
C ILE A 225 3.05 21.05 -8.90
N GLY A 226 2.14 20.56 -8.04
CA GLY A 226 1.07 21.39 -7.48
C GLY A 226 1.56 22.46 -6.49
N VAL A 227 2.70 22.25 -5.83
CA VAL A 227 3.34 23.28 -4.98
C VAL A 227 4.01 24.34 -5.86
N GLU A 228 4.81 23.92 -6.83
CA GLU A 228 5.47 24.83 -7.78
C GLU A 228 4.46 25.65 -8.59
N GLU A 229 3.33 25.06 -8.98
CA GLU A 229 2.27 25.79 -9.70
C GLU A 229 1.65 26.90 -8.85
N LYS A 230 1.47 26.68 -7.53
CA LYS A 230 0.97 27.72 -6.62
C LYS A 230 1.96 28.86 -6.46
N GLU A 231 3.25 28.53 -6.32
CA GLU A 231 4.32 29.53 -6.24
C GLU A 231 4.41 30.34 -7.53
N PHE A 232 4.37 29.67 -8.69
CA PHE A 232 4.37 30.31 -9.99
C PHE A 232 3.19 31.28 -10.16
N ARG A 233 1.97 30.85 -9.79
CA ARG A 233 0.79 31.73 -9.83
C ARG A 233 0.95 32.93 -8.91
N SER A 234 1.57 32.77 -7.74
CA SER A 234 1.83 33.90 -6.83
C SER A 234 2.80 34.92 -7.44
N ILE A 235 3.85 34.43 -8.12
CA ILE A 235 4.81 35.27 -8.84
C ILE A 235 4.13 35.95 -10.02
N GLU A 236 3.27 35.24 -10.76
CA GLU A 236 2.54 35.81 -11.89
C GLU A 236 1.62 36.97 -11.47
N VAL A 237 0.94 36.83 -10.33
CA VAL A 237 0.13 37.92 -9.75
C VAL A 237 1.02 39.10 -9.37
N LEU A 238 2.17 38.85 -8.75
CA LEU A 238 3.12 39.90 -8.36
C LEU A 238 3.67 40.63 -9.58
N VAL A 239 4.07 39.90 -10.62
CA VAL A 239 4.56 40.48 -11.88
C VAL A 239 3.49 41.35 -12.52
N LYS A 240 2.23 40.89 -12.58
CA LYS A 240 1.12 41.68 -13.12
C LYS A 240 0.90 42.98 -12.35
N ASP A 241 1.00 42.95 -11.02
CA ASP A 241 0.88 44.14 -10.19
C ASP A 241 2.04 45.12 -10.44
N LEU A 242 3.27 44.63 -10.47
CA LEU A 242 4.45 45.44 -10.78
C LEU A 242 4.40 46.04 -12.19
N GLU A 243 3.94 45.28 -13.19
CA GLU A 243 3.73 45.81 -14.54
C GLU A 243 2.64 46.89 -14.57
N GLY A 244 1.58 46.74 -13.76
CA GLY A 244 0.55 47.76 -13.57
C GLY A 244 1.12 49.04 -12.98
N GLN A 245 1.95 48.92 -11.94
CA GLN A 245 2.65 50.04 -11.34
C GLN A 245 3.60 50.70 -12.36
N LEU A 246 4.39 49.93 -13.11
CA LEU A 246 5.32 50.47 -14.10
C LEU A 246 4.61 51.21 -15.24
N LYS A 247 3.45 50.71 -15.70
CA LYS A 247 2.61 51.42 -16.68
C LYS A 247 2.14 52.78 -16.17
N SER A 248 1.86 52.92 -14.87
CA SER A 248 1.47 54.21 -14.30
C SER A 248 2.59 55.26 -14.33
N TYR A 249 3.85 54.81 -14.36
CA TYR A 249 5.04 55.66 -14.49
C TYR A 249 5.49 55.85 -15.95
N HIS A 250 4.78 55.28 -16.92
CA HIS A 250 5.17 55.35 -18.32
C HIS A 250 5.13 56.80 -18.81
N GLY A 251 6.28 57.29 -19.28
CA GLY A 251 6.45 58.66 -19.77
C GLY A 251 7.14 59.61 -18.79
N LEU A 252 7.46 59.17 -17.57
CA LEU A 252 8.34 59.95 -16.68
C LEU A 252 9.82 59.62 -16.96
N PRO A 253 10.71 60.63 -16.96
CA PRO A 253 12.16 60.43 -17.00
C PRO A 253 12.65 59.55 -15.85
N HIS A 254 13.75 58.82 -16.07
CA HIS A 254 14.37 57.94 -15.07
C HIS A 254 14.94 58.72 -13.86
N ASP A 255 15.27 59.99 -14.04
CA ASP A 255 15.74 60.88 -12.98
C ASP A 255 14.55 61.51 -12.23
N THR A 256 14.54 61.37 -10.90
CA THR A 256 13.44 61.83 -10.04
C THR A 256 13.26 63.35 -10.07
N ASP A 257 14.34 64.11 -10.25
CA ASP A 257 14.26 65.57 -10.27
C ASP A 257 13.74 66.08 -11.62
N LEU A 258 14.12 65.42 -12.72
CA LEU A 258 13.57 65.71 -14.05
C LEU A 258 12.08 65.31 -14.15
N ALA A 259 11.71 64.17 -13.57
CA ALA A 259 10.33 63.73 -13.49
C ALA A 259 9.42 64.71 -12.71
N ARG A 260 9.94 65.34 -11.66
CA ARG A 260 9.23 66.40 -10.93
C ARG A 260 9.01 67.65 -11.78
N LEU A 261 10.04 68.09 -12.52
CA LEU A 261 9.95 69.24 -13.40
C LEU A 261 8.93 69.01 -14.54
N GLU A 262 8.93 67.83 -15.16
CA GLU A 262 7.95 67.49 -16.18
C GLU A 262 6.52 67.40 -15.63
N LEU A 263 6.33 66.85 -14.42
CA LEU A 263 5.03 66.86 -13.76
C LEU A 263 4.54 68.28 -13.43
N GLU A 264 5.42 69.17 -12.99
CA GLU A 264 5.09 70.57 -12.75
C GLU A 264 4.73 71.29 -14.06
N ALA A 265 5.47 71.03 -15.13
CA ALA A 265 5.17 71.57 -16.47
C ALA A 265 3.81 71.10 -16.98
N LEU A 266 3.52 69.79 -16.92
CA LEU A 266 2.22 69.23 -17.32
C LEU A 266 1.07 69.73 -16.44
N ARG A 267 1.31 69.93 -15.13
CA ARG A 267 0.33 70.57 -14.24
C ARG A 267 0.05 72.01 -14.65
N ALA A 268 1.08 72.78 -14.97
CA ALA A 268 0.93 74.15 -15.45
C ALA A 268 0.13 74.18 -16.77
N GLU A 269 0.43 73.30 -17.71
CA GLU A 269 -0.30 73.15 -18.97
C GLU A 269 -1.76 72.76 -18.74
N LEU A 270 -2.05 71.80 -17.85
CA LEU A 270 -3.44 71.46 -17.48
C LEU A 270 -4.17 72.64 -16.84
N THR A 271 -3.50 73.46 -16.01
CA THR A 271 -4.14 74.66 -15.46
C THR A 271 -4.40 75.71 -16.54
N ALA A 272 -3.50 75.87 -17.51
CA ALA A 272 -3.68 76.77 -18.64
C ALA A 272 -4.84 76.31 -19.54
N LEU A 273 -4.89 75.03 -19.91
CA LEU A 273 -6.00 74.44 -20.68
C LEU A 273 -7.32 74.51 -19.92
N LYS A 274 -7.32 74.32 -18.59
CA LYS A 274 -8.52 74.53 -17.77
C LYS A 274 -8.98 75.98 -17.83
N LYS A 275 -8.06 76.94 -17.72
CA LYS A 275 -8.39 78.37 -17.80
C LYS A 275 -8.88 78.77 -19.20
N GLU A 276 -8.30 78.20 -20.25
CA GLU A 276 -8.75 78.42 -21.63
C GLU A 276 -10.14 77.82 -21.86
N ARG A 277 -10.37 76.59 -21.39
CA ARG A 277 -11.70 75.97 -21.38
C ARG A 277 -12.70 76.83 -20.60
N ASP A 278 -12.33 77.31 -19.42
CA ASP A 278 -13.21 78.11 -18.57
C ASP A 278 -13.50 79.47 -19.23
N GLY A 279 -12.52 80.11 -19.88
CA GLY A 279 -12.73 81.33 -20.66
C GLY A 279 -13.56 81.13 -21.93
N MET A 280 -13.38 80.00 -22.64
CA MET A 280 -14.25 79.62 -23.76
C MET A 280 -15.67 79.34 -23.28
N PHE A 281 -15.82 78.73 -22.11
CA PHE A 281 -17.11 78.47 -21.50
C PHE A 281 -17.79 79.76 -21.07
N GLU A 282 -17.08 80.67 -20.39
CA GLU A 282 -17.57 82.02 -20.08
C GLU A 282 -18.00 82.76 -21.35
N GLY A 283 -17.19 82.74 -22.41
CA GLY A 283 -17.53 83.33 -23.70
C GLY A 283 -18.74 82.69 -24.39
N LEU A 284 -18.97 81.39 -24.21
CA LEU A 284 -20.18 80.71 -24.69
C LEU A 284 -21.40 81.15 -23.87
N VAL A 285 -21.26 81.19 -22.55
CA VAL A 285 -22.32 81.61 -21.61
C VAL A 285 -22.70 83.06 -21.87
N GLU A 286 -21.76 83.97 -22.11
CA GLU A 286 -22.03 85.38 -22.41
C GLU A 286 -22.76 85.56 -23.76
N ARG A 287 -22.41 84.77 -24.78
CA ARG A 287 -23.06 84.80 -26.11
C ARG A 287 -24.48 84.24 -26.12
N GLU A 288 -24.73 83.19 -25.35
CA GLU A 288 -26.04 82.54 -25.22
C GLU A 288 -26.92 83.17 -24.11
N SER A 289 -26.34 84.07 -23.29
CA SER A 289 -27.09 84.82 -22.29
C SER A 289 -27.83 86.01 -22.93
N PRO A 290 -29.17 86.08 -22.85
CA PRO A 290 -29.90 87.27 -23.28
C PRO A 290 -29.50 88.46 -22.40
N ASN A 291 -28.90 89.46 -23.02
CA ASN A 291 -28.48 90.70 -22.38
C ASN A 291 -29.73 91.42 -21.80
N LYS A 292 -29.91 91.37 -20.48
CA LYS A 292 -30.99 92.08 -19.79
C LYS A 292 -30.71 93.57 -19.84
N GLN A 293 -31.33 94.29 -20.79
CA GLN A 293 -31.42 95.74 -20.74
C GLN A 293 -32.05 96.16 -19.41
N ARG A 294 -31.28 96.78 -18.51
CA ARG A 294 -31.85 97.49 -17.36
C ARG A 294 -32.53 98.75 -17.88
N ILE A 295 -33.86 98.71 -17.93
CA ILE A 295 -34.74 99.87 -18.13
C ILE A 295 -34.54 100.83 -16.93
N PRO A 296 -34.31 102.14 -17.15
CA PRO A 296 -34.30 103.13 -16.08
C PRO A 296 -35.72 103.34 -15.55
N ARG A 297 -35.91 103.27 -14.23
CA ARG A 297 -37.16 103.72 -13.61
C ARG A 297 -37.07 105.21 -13.29
N ARG A 298 -38.11 105.92 -13.77
CA ARG A 298 -38.60 107.19 -13.25
C ARG A 298 -38.89 107.10 -11.75
#